data_AF-A0A800C9N3-F1
#
_entry.id   AF-A0A800C9N3-F1
#
_cell.length_a   1.000
_cell.length_b   1.000
_cell.length_c   1.000
_cell.angle_alpha   90.00
_cell.angle_beta   90.00
_cell.angle_gamma   90.00
#
_symmetry.space_group_name_H-M   'P 1'
#
loop_
_entity.id
_entity.type
_entity.pdbx_description
1 polymer ?
#
loop_
_entity_poly.entity_id
_entity_poly.type
_entity_poly.pdbx_seq_one_letter_code
_entity_poly.pdbx_strand_id
1 'polypeptide(L)'
;MSLTLTDIYLGLGGKRVPPDLVALPVSEFVIDSRQVKPGGCFIALPGERADGHDFIPDALARGAAAVIAHRVPAGVQAQVIPIDGPA
;
A
#
# COMPACT_ATOMS: atom_id res chain seq x y z
N MET A 1 8.86 -0.86 -18.08
CA MET A 1 9.08 0.25 -17.13
C MET A 1 8.35 -0.11 -15.85
N SER A 2 9.06 -0.33 -14.75
CA SER A 2 8.47 -0.71 -13.45
C SER A 2 8.21 0.54 -12.62
N LEU A 3 7.04 0.65 -12.00
CA LEU A 3 6.73 1.73 -11.04
C LEU A 3 7.33 1.37 -9.67
N THR A 4 7.85 2.36 -8.97
CA THR A 4 8.31 2.20 -7.58
C THR A 4 7.36 2.86 -6.59
N LEU A 5 7.47 2.51 -5.30
CA LEU A 5 6.71 3.18 -4.22
C LEU A 5 6.95 4.69 -4.20
N THR A 6 8.17 5.12 -4.51
CA THR A 6 8.52 6.53 -4.63
C THR A 6 7.75 7.20 -5.78
N ASP A 7 7.68 6.56 -6.95
CA ASP A 7 6.93 7.08 -8.10
C ASP A 7 5.44 7.19 -7.79
N ILE A 8 4.89 6.19 -7.09
CA ILE A 8 3.48 6.15 -6.68
C ILE A 8 3.20 7.29 -5.69
N TYR A 9 4.05 7.46 -4.68
CA TYR A 9 3.92 8.52 -3.68
C TYR A 9 3.94 9.91 -4.33
N LEU A 10 4.87 10.15 -5.25
CA LEU A 10 4.96 11.41 -5.98
C LEU A 10 3.75 11.62 -6.92
N GLY A 11 3.30 10.55 -7.59
CA GLY A 11 2.13 10.58 -8.47
C GLY A 11 0.81 10.87 -7.74
N LEU A 12 0.71 10.50 -6.47
CA LEU A 12 -0.44 10.79 -5.59
C LEU A 12 -0.38 12.19 -4.95
N GLY A 13 0.51 13.07 -5.42
CA GLY A 13 0.60 14.46 -4.96
C GLY A 13 1.66 14.70 -3.89
N GLY A 14 2.48 13.70 -3.56
CA GLY A 14 3.60 13.85 -2.66
C GLY A 14 4.61 14.87 -3.18
N LYS A 15 4.93 15.88 -2.35
CA LYS A 15 5.92 16.91 -2.74
C LYS A 15 7.36 16.51 -2.43
N ARG A 16 7.55 15.68 -1.39
CA ARG A 16 8.84 15.17 -0.97
C ARG A 16 8.69 13.74 -0.46
N VAL A 17 9.54 12.87 -0.98
CA VAL A 17 9.59 11.46 -0.59
C VAL A 17 10.03 11.36 0.89
N PRO A 18 9.31 10.63 1.74
CA PRO A 18 9.72 10.36 3.10
C PRO A 18 11.06 9.60 3.08
N PRO A 19 12.00 9.91 3.99
CA PRO A 19 13.32 9.26 3.99
C PRO A 19 13.24 7.75 4.27
N ASP A 20 12.17 7.28 4.88
CA ASP A 20 11.85 5.89 5.19
C ASP A 20 11.08 5.15 4.08
N LEU A 21 10.61 5.87 3.05
CA LEU A 21 9.95 5.27 1.89
C LEU A 21 10.99 4.76 0.90
N VAL A 22 11.16 3.45 0.88
CA VAL A 22 12.13 2.78 0.00
C VAL A 22 11.61 2.74 -1.44
N ALA A 23 12.47 3.00 -2.41
CA ALA A 23 12.18 2.88 -3.84
C ALA A 23 12.05 1.40 -4.29
N LEU A 24 11.07 0.71 -3.73
CA LEU A 24 10.78 -0.69 -4.05
C LEU A 24 9.92 -0.76 -5.32
N PRO A 25 10.26 -1.62 -6.29
CA PRO A 25 9.41 -1.85 -7.44
C PRO A 25 8.11 -2.53 -7.03
N VAL A 26 7.00 -2.08 -7.59
CA VAL A 26 5.67 -2.66 -7.41
C VAL A 26 5.28 -3.39 -8.69
N SER A 27 4.92 -4.67 -8.56
CA SER A 27 4.57 -5.52 -9.70
C SER A 27 3.10 -5.41 -10.11
N GLU A 28 2.20 -5.17 -9.15
CA GLU A 28 0.76 -5.08 -9.36
C GLU A 28 0.07 -4.28 -8.25
N PHE A 29 -1.17 -3.86 -8.51
CA PHE A 29 -2.04 -3.23 -7.52
C PHE A 29 -3.33 -4.02 -7.42
N VAL A 30 -3.73 -4.37 -6.21
CA VAL A 30 -4.96 -5.14 -5.96
C VAL A 30 -5.74 -4.55 -4.79
N ILE A 31 -7.07 -4.62 -4.88
CA ILE A 31 -8.01 -4.22 -3.81
C ILE A 31 -8.56 -5.44 -3.03
N ASP A 32 -8.19 -6.65 -3.44
CA ASP A 32 -8.55 -7.91 -2.79
C ASP A 32 -7.28 -8.57 -2.26
N SER A 33 -7.14 -8.67 -0.93
CA SER A 33 -5.92 -9.18 -0.28
C SER A 33 -5.57 -10.60 -0.74
N ARG A 34 -6.59 -11.39 -1.12
CA ARG A 34 -6.43 -12.77 -1.59
C ARG A 34 -5.71 -12.85 -2.93
N GLN A 35 -5.69 -11.77 -3.69
CA GLN A 35 -5.05 -11.68 -5.00
C GLN A 35 -3.62 -11.15 -4.93
N VAL A 36 -3.17 -10.68 -3.76
CA VAL A 36 -1.80 -10.19 -3.57
C VAL A 36 -0.81 -11.30 -3.86
N LYS A 37 0.21 -10.98 -4.66
CA LYS A 37 1.41 -11.79 -4.83
C LYS A 37 2.64 -11.04 -4.28
N PRO A 38 3.75 -11.75 -4.04
CA PRO A 38 5.00 -11.13 -3.62
C PRO A 38 5.41 -9.96 -4.53
N GLY A 39 5.64 -8.79 -3.94
CA GLY A 39 5.98 -7.56 -4.68
C GLY A 39 4.77 -6.71 -5.11
N GLY A 40 3.55 -7.18 -4.86
CA GLY A 40 2.32 -6.42 -5.13
C GLY A 40 2.08 -5.31 -4.10
N CYS A 41 1.21 -4.38 -4.45
CA CYS A 41 0.69 -3.33 -3.57
C CYS A 41 -0.79 -3.58 -3.29
N PHE A 42 -1.17 -3.59 -2.01
CA PHE A 42 -2.56 -3.74 -1.60
C PHE A 42 -3.19 -2.39 -1.33
N ILE A 43 -4.36 -2.12 -1.93
CA ILE A 43 -5.11 -0.89 -1.74
C ILE A 43 -6.27 -1.19 -0.79
N ALA A 44 -6.13 -0.78 0.47
CA ALA A 44 -7.14 -0.98 1.50
C ALA A 44 -8.19 0.14 1.42
N LEU A 45 -9.34 -0.20 0.84
CA LEU A 45 -10.48 0.70 0.70
C LEU A 45 -11.59 0.33 1.69
N PRO A 46 -12.32 1.31 2.26
CA PRO A 46 -13.55 1.02 2.98
C PRO A 46 -14.61 0.47 2.00
N GLY A 47 -15.30 -0.60 2.39
CA GLY A 47 -16.37 -1.20 1.59
C GLY A 47 -17.66 -1.34 2.38
N GLU A 48 -18.78 -1.51 1.67
CA GLU A 48 -20.11 -1.62 2.29
C GLU A 48 -20.28 -2.92 3.11
N ARG A 49 -19.61 -4.00 2.67
CA ARG A 49 -19.72 -5.33 3.29
C ARG A 49 -18.55 -5.68 4.22
N ALA A 50 -17.37 -5.14 3.91
CA ALA A 50 -16.15 -5.40 4.64
C ALA A 50 -15.21 -4.21 4.45
N ASP A 51 -14.39 -3.95 5.47
CA ASP A 51 -13.41 -2.87 5.43
C ASP A 51 -12.05 -3.42 5.02
N GLY A 52 -11.50 -2.92 3.91
CA GLY A 52 -10.21 -3.33 3.35
C GLY A 52 -9.05 -3.22 4.34
N HIS A 53 -9.13 -2.29 5.29
CA HIS A 53 -8.09 -2.08 6.30
C HIS A 53 -7.87 -3.28 7.21
N ASP A 54 -8.92 -4.08 7.44
CA ASP A 54 -8.87 -5.25 8.30
C ASP A 54 -8.09 -6.40 7.63
N PHE A 55 -7.91 -6.34 6.30
CA PHE A 55 -7.18 -7.34 5.51
C PHE A 55 -5.72 -6.97 5.25
N ILE A 56 -5.24 -5.84 5.77
CA ILE A 56 -3.84 -5.43 5.66
C ILE A 56 -2.88 -6.52 6.18
N PRO A 57 -3.10 -7.16 7.35
CA PRO A 57 -2.22 -8.24 7.81
C PRO A 57 -2.15 -9.45 6.86
N ASP A 58 -3.28 -9.82 6.25
CA ASP A 58 -3.35 -10.93 5.27
C ASP A 58 -2.60 -10.57 3.98
N ALA A 59 -2.76 -9.35 3.47
CA ALA A 59 -2.02 -8.86 2.31
C ALA A 59 -0.49 -8.90 2.55
N LEU A 60 -0.04 -8.44 3.72
CA LEU A 60 1.37 -8.47 4.09
C LEU A 60 1.91 -9.89 4.24
N ALA A 61 1.14 -10.78 4.87
CA ALA A 61 1.51 -12.19 4.99
C ALA A 61 1.66 -12.89 3.63
N ARG A 62 0.96 -12.41 2.59
CA ARG A 62 1.06 -12.89 1.19
C ARG A 62 2.21 -12.25 0.41
N GLY A 63 2.92 -11.29 0.99
CA GLY A 63 4.08 -10.65 0.39
C GLY A 63 3.79 -9.31 -0.29
N ALA A 64 2.74 -8.60 0.10
CA ALA A 64 2.58 -7.20 -0.29
C ALA A 64 3.86 -6.41 0.09
N ALA A 65 4.45 -5.74 -0.88
CA ALA A 65 5.60 -4.87 -0.66
C ALA A 65 5.18 -3.53 -0.01
N ALA A 66 3.93 -3.12 -0.21
CA ALA A 66 3.36 -1.92 0.37
C ALA A 66 1.83 -1.97 0.44
N VAL A 67 1.28 -1.00 1.16
CA VAL A 67 -0.15 -0.80 1.31
C VAL A 67 -0.50 0.66 1.04
N ILE A 68 -1.58 0.90 0.29
CA ILE A 68 -2.22 2.21 0.18
C ILE A 68 -3.48 2.18 1.06
N ALA A 69 -3.56 3.07 2.06
CA ALA A 69 -4.63 3.03 3.06
C ALA A 69 -4.87 4.39 3.74
N HIS A 70 -6.05 4.60 4.31
CA HIS A 70 -6.29 5.72 5.24
C HIS A 70 -5.78 5.43 6.65
N ARG A 71 -5.82 4.15 7.06
CA ARG A 71 -5.41 3.71 8.39
C ARG A 71 -4.63 2.40 8.35
N VAL A 72 -3.82 2.17 9.37
CA VAL A 72 -3.06 0.93 9.52
C VAL A 72 -3.38 0.35 10.88
N PRO A 73 -3.73 -0.94 10.99
CA PRO A 73 -3.94 -1.59 12.28
C PRO A 73 -2.70 -1.51 13.18
N ALA A 74 -2.90 -1.39 14.49
CA ALA A 74 -1.80 -1.34 15.45
C ALA A 74 -0.94 -2.60 15.40
N GLY A 75 0.38 -2.44 15.51
CA GLY A 75 1.34 -3.55 15.50
C GLY A 75 1.70 -4.06 14.09
N VAL A 76 1.18 -3.46 13.03
CA VAL A 76 1.56 -3.76 11.65
C VAL A 76 2.75 -2.89 11.23
N GLN A 77 3.82 -3.52 10.75
CA GLN A 77 4.94 -2.84 10.11
C GLN A 77 4.84 -3.02 8.59
N ALA A 78 4.58 -1.93 7.88
CA ALA A 78 4.47 -1.92 6.42
C ALA A 78 4.88 -0.56 5.85
N GLN A 79 5.31 -0.56 4.59
CA GLN A 79 5.42 0.66 3.79
C GLN A 79 4.00 1.11 3.43
N VAL A 80 3.57 2.25 3.98
CA VAL A 80 2.19 2.71 3.88
C VAL A 80 2.17 4.05 3.16
N ILE A 81 1.35 4.13 2.11
CA ILE A 81 1.09 5.36 1.37
C ILE A 81 -0.34 5.82 1.72
N PRO A 82 -0.52 7.05 2.25
CA PRO A 82 -1.84 7.59 2.51
C PRO A 82 -2.63 7.73 1.20
N ILE A 83 -3.87 7.25 1.19
CA ILE A 83 -4.73 7.30 -0.01
C ILE A 83 -5.28 8.70 -0.31
N ASP A 84 -5.41 9.56 0.70
CA ASP A 84 -5.76 10.99 0.54
C ASP A 84 -4.64 11.81 -0.08
N GLY A 85 -3.55 11.14 -0.46
CA GLY A 85 -2.30 11.75 -0.88
C GLY A 85 -1.40 12.03 0.31
N PRO A 86 -0.09 12.17 0.07
CA PRO A 86 0.83 12.53 1.13
C PRO A 86 0.70 14.01 1.51
N ALA A 87 0.73 14.29 2.81
CA ALA A 87 0.76 15.66 3.33
C ALA A 87 2.04 16.42 2.94
#